data_AF-A0A2I1DIT0-F1
#
_entry.id   AF-A0A2I1DIT0-F1
#
_cell.length_a   1.000
_cell.length_b   1.000
_cell.length_c   1.000
_cell.angle_alpha   90.00
_cell.angle_beta   90.00
_cell.angle_gamma   90.00
#
_symmetry.space_group_name_H-M   'P 1'
#
loop_
_entity.id
_entity.type
_entity.pdbx_description
1 polymer ?
#
loop_
_entity_poly.entity_id
_entity_poly.type
_entity_poly.pdbx_seq_one_letter_code
_entity_poly.pdbx_strand_id
1 'polypeptide(L)'
;METEYNVTINWSLCRSYAEASAFVRVLYVHVNGDKPVYWGKAESSWLAGKIRDYKGARFTSYYTEKDRHWIDRCLEQGDRLYVGEVDKASLKANPRMVSDVLDWLKFQHPTPYNRDKMIATPIRILHTGYVPACLRERDEDD
;
A
#
# COMPACT_ATOMS: atom_id res chain seq x y z
N MET A 1 4.67 18.18 15.82
CA MET A 1 5.52 16.99 15.90
C MET A 1 6.64 17.14 14.88
N GLU A 2 7.89 16.99 15.28
CA GLU A 2 9.00 16.89 14.32
C GLU A 2 8.86 15.56 13.56
N THR A 3 8.84 15.61 12.24
CA THR A 3 8.73 14.43 11.38
C THR A 3 10.12 13.88 11.11
N GLU A 4 10.33 12.59 11.34
CA GLU A 4 11.65 11.98 11.17
C GLU A 4 12.01 11.80 9.68
N TYR A 5 10.98 11.69 8.81
CA TYR A 5 11.14 11.46 7.38
C TYR A 5 10.16 12.28 6.53
N ASN A 6 10.60 12.65 5.34
CA ASN A 6 9.76 13.18 4.25
C ASN A 6 9.74 12.15 3.13
N VAL A 7 8.57 11.62 2.80
CA VAL A 7 8.41 10.50 1.86
C VAL A 7 7.39 10.87 0.79
N THR A 8 7.62 10.46 -0.45
CA THR A 8 6.61 10.55 -1.51
C THR A 8 6.06 9.16 -1.83
N ILE A 9 4.74 9.06 -1.94
CA ILE A 9 4.06 7.85 -2.41
C ILE A 9 3.30 8.16 -3.70
N ASN A 10 3.60 7.40 -4.75
CA ASN A 10 2.84 7.39 -5.99
C ASN A 10 1.77 6.30 -5.94
N TRP A 11 0.51 6.68 -6.08
CA TRP A 11 -0.62 5.77 -6.00
C TRP A 11 -1.14 5.37 -7.38
N SER A 12 -1.43 4.09 -7.54
CA SER A 12 -2.10 3.51 -8.70
C SER A 12 -3.38 2.80 -8.28
N LEU A 13 -4.46 2.97 -9.04
CA LEU A 13 -5.69 2.20 -8.87
C LEU A 13 -5.59 0.91 -9.69
N CYS A 14 -5.58 -0.24 -9.03
CA CYS A 14 -5.62 -1.54 -9.68
C CYS A 14 -7.06 -2.00 -9.88
N ARG A 15 -7.37 -2.40 -11.11
CA ARG A 15 -8.69 -2.88 -11.55
C ARG A 15 -8.73 -4.38 -11.78
N SER A 16 -7.60 -5.06 -11.67
CA SER A 16 -7.51 -6.50 -11.83
C SER A 16 -6.30 -7.10 -11.11
N TYR A 17 -6.36 -8.40 -10.86
CA TYR A 17 -5.19 -9.18 -10.43
C TYR A 17 -3.98 -9.04 -11.38
N ALA A 18 -4.23 -8.96 -12.69
CA ALA A 18 -3.18 -8.81 -13.69
C ALA A 18 -2.42 -7.48 -13.53
N GLU A 19 -3.14 -6.38 -13.29
CA GLU A 19 -2.51 -5.08 -13.00
C GLU A 19 -1.73 -5.11 -11.68
N ALA A 20 -2.31 -5.71 -10.63
CA ALA A 20 -1.63 -5.86 -9.33
C ALA A 20 -0.30 -6.63 -9.46
N SER A 21 -0.17 -7.51 -10.47
CA SER A 21 1.06 -8.24 -10.72
C SER A 21 2.20 -7.37 -11.26
N ALA A 22 1.98 -6.10 -11.62
CA ALA A 22 3.04 -5.22 -12.08
C ALA A 22 3.87 -4.59 -10.93
N PHE A 23 3.42 -4.73 -9.68
CA PHE A 23 3.96 -3.98 -8.54
C PHE A 23 4.89 -4.82 -7.65
N VAL A 24 5.93 -4.20 -7.10
CA VAL A 24 6.96 -4.84 -6.25
C VAL A 24 7.45 -3.86 -5.18
N ARG A 25 7.69 -4.34 -3.96
CA ARG A 25 8.13 -3.49 -2.83
C ARG A 25 7.15 -2.34 -2.55
N VAL A 26 5.86 -2.67 -2.50
CA VAL A 26 4.77 -1.70 -2.38
C VAL A 26 3.99 -1.86 -1.08
N LEU A 27 3.26 -0.82 -0.71
CA LEU A 27 2.12 -0.93 0.19
C LEU A 27 0.82 -0.84 -0.60
N TYR A 28 -0.28 -1.31 -0.04
CA TYR A 28 -1.57 -1.28 -0.72
C TYR A 28 -2.72 -1.14 0.28
N VAL A 29 -3.86 -0.68 -0.22
CA VAL A 29 -5.09 -0.52 0.55
C VAL A 29 -6.30 -0.97 -0.24
N HIS A 30 -7.15 -1.77 0.40
CA HIS A 30 -8.51 -2.02 -0.05
C HIS A 30 -9.43 -0.97 0.54
N VAL A 31 -10.27 -0.36 -0.29
CA VAL A 31 -11.19 0.71 0.10
C VAL A 31 -12.60 0.36 -0.36
N ASN A 32 -13.57 0.45 0.54
CA ASN A 32 -14.99 0.34 0.22
C ASN A 32 -15.61 1.74 0.34
N GLY A 33 -16.17 2.26 -0.77
CA GLY A 33 -16.50 3.69 -0.85
C GLY A 33 -15.25 4.52 -0.58
N ASP A 34 -15.30 5.41 0.41
CA ASP A 34 -14.18 6.26 0.81
C ASP A 34 -13.51 5.81 2.13
N LYS A 35 -13.82 4.60 2.62
CA LYS A 35 -13.29 4.07 3.87
C LYS A 35 -12.24 2.98 3.62
N PRO A 36 -11.06 3.03 4.28
CA PRO A 36 -10.08 1.96 4.18
C PRO A 36 -10.60 0.72 4.93
N VAL A 37 -10.51 -0.42 4.27
CA VAL A 37 -10.94 -1.73 4.80
C VAL A 37 -9.74 -2.51 5.30
N TYR A 38 -8.62 -2.48 4.57
CA TYR A 38 -7.42 -3.20 4.93
C TYR A 38 -6.18 -2.55 4.32
N TRP A 39 -5.15 -2.36 5.14
CA TRP A 39 -3.82 -1.97 4.71
C TRP A 39 -2.88 -3.18 4.72
N GLY A 40 -2.10 -3.33 3.65
CA GLY A 40 -1.10 -4.38 3.52
C GLY A 40 0.17 -3.91 2.82
N LYS A 41 1.16 -4.81 2.74
CA LYS A 41 2.42 -4.57 2.03
C LYS A 41 2.95 -5.83 1.37
N ALA A 42 3.70 -5.62 0.30
CA ALA A 42 4.53 -6.61 -0.38
C ALA A 42 5.97 -6.07 -0.42
N GLU A 43 6.61 -5.96 0.75
CA GLU A 43 7.87 -5.22 0.95
C GLU A 43 9.11 -5.89 0.33
N SER A 44 9.09 -7.22 0.25
CA SER A 44 10.19 -8.06 -0.27
C SER A 44 9.74 -8.98 -1.41
N SER A 45 8.57 -8.73 -1.98
CA SER A 45 7.93 -9.57 -2.99
C SER A 45 7.22 -8.73 -4.05
N TRP A 46 6.84 -9.38 -5.14
CA TRP A 46 5.81 -8.83 -6.03
C TRP A 46 4.46 -8.86 -5.31
N LEU A 47 3.59 -7.89 -5.59
CA LEU A 47 2.26 -7.85 -4.98
C LEU A 47 1.43 -9.05 -5.41
N ALA A 48 1.43 -9.38 -6.71
CA ALA A 48 0.67 -10.52 -7.22
C ALA A 48 1.42 -11.23 -8.36
N GLY A 49 0.96 -12.44 -8.67
CA GLY A 49 1.39 -13.22 -9.82
C GLY A 49 2.16 -14.48 -9.47
N LYS A 50 3.10 -14.84 -10.35
CA LYS A 50 3.94 -16.04 -10.23
C LYS A 50 5.32 -15.67 -9.72
N ILE A 51 5.99 -16.65 -9.14
CA ILE A 51 7.42 -16.53 -8.80
C ILE A 51 8.19 -16.23 -10.08
N ARG A 52 9.03 -15.19 -10.07
CA ARG A 52 9.84 -14.79 -11.22
C ARG A 52 11.18 -14.20 -10.79
N ASP A 53 12.15 -14.32 -11.67
CA ASP A 53 13.46 -13.71 -11.48
C ASP A 53 13.42 -12.22 -11.83
N TYR A 54 14.03 -11.40 -10.99
CA TYR A 54 14.16 -9.97 -11.18
C TYR A 54 15.54 -9.52 -10.70
N LYS A 55 16.32 -8.91 -11.60
CA LYS A 55 17.69 -8.43 -11.33
C LYS A 55 18.60 -9.50 -10.68
N GLY A 56 18.51 -10.75 -11.15
CA GLY A 56 19.34 -11.86 -10.68
C GLY A 56 18.89 -12.47 -9.34
N ALA A 57 17.77 -12.02 -8.78
CA ALA A 57 17.18 -12.61 -7.57
C ALA A 57 15.78 -13.16 -7.87
N ARG A 58 15.45 -14.30 -7.25
CA ARG A 58 14.15 -14.95 -7.38
C ARG A 58 13.17 -14.34 -6.38
N PHE A 59 12.16 -13.62 -6.86
CA PHE A 59 11.15 -13.01 -6.01
C PHE A 59 9.87 -13.83 -5.99
N THR A 60 9.32 -14.05 -4.80
CA THR A 60 7.97 -14.61 -4.62
C THR A 60 6.91 -13.53 -4.88
N SER A 61 5.66 -13.97 -4.99
CA SER A 61 4.49 -13.08 -5.03
C SER A 61 3.74 -13.17 -3.70
N TYR A 62 3.21 -12.04 -3.23
CA TYR A 62 2.41 -11.98 -2.01
C TYR A 62 1.05 -12.64 -2.23
N TYR A 63 0.33 -12.23 -3.27
CA TYR A 63 -0.86 -12.91 -3.77
C TYR A 63 -0.48 -13.86 -4.90
N THR A 64 -0.41 -15.16 -4.62
CA THR A 64 -0.21 -16.16 -5.67
C THR A 64 -1.47 -16.35 -6.50
N GLU A 65 -1.40 -17.14 -7.58
CA GLU A 65 -2.58 -17.45 -8.40
C GLU A 65 -3.70 -18.12 -7.59
N LYS A 66 -3.35 -18.84 -6.51
CA LYS A 66 -4.32 -19.43 -5.58
C LYS A 66 -5.05 -18.37 -4.74
N ASP A 67 -4.39 -17.26 -4.48
CA ASP A 67 -4.90 -16.14 -3.66
C ASP A 67 -5.59 -15.07 -4.50
N ARG A 68 -5.62 -15.25 -5.83
CA ARG A 68 -6.25 -14.32 -6.78
C ARG A 68 -7.68 -13.95 -6.41
N HIS A 69 -8.43 -14.92 -5.88
CA HIS A 69 -9.81 -14.73 -5.46
C HIS A 69 -9.98 -13.64 -4.39
N TRP A 70 -8.96 -13.31 -3.60
CA TRP A 70 -9.03 -12.20 -2.66
C TRP A 70 -9.09 -10.84 -3.36
N ILE A 71 -8.27 -10.65 -4.40
CA ILE A 71 -8.30 -9.42 -5.19
C ILE A 71 -9.59 -9.38 -6.01
N ASP A 72 -9.89 -10.45 -6.74
CA ASP A 72 -11.03 -10.47 -7.67
C ASP A 72 -12.37 -10.31 -6.91
N ARG A 73 -12.57 -11.00 -5.78
CA ARG A 73 -13.82 -10.86 -5.01
C ARG A 73 -14.00 -9.48 -4.38
N CYS A 74 -12.93 -8.86 -3.88
CA CYS A 74 -13.01 -7.49 -3.38
C CYS A 74 -13.44 -6.53 -4.50
N LEU A 75 -12.83 -6.65 -5.68
CA LEU A 75 -13.18 -5.83 -6.84
C LEU A 75 -14.63 -6.09 -7.31
N GLU A 76 -15.09 -7.34 -7.33
CA GLU A 76 -16.47 -7.72 -7.69
C GLU A 76 -17.50 -7.12 -6.72
N GLN A 77 -17.14 -6.95 -5.44
CA GLN A 77 -18.01 -6.32 -4.43
C GLN A 77 -18.02 -4.79 -4.49
N GLY A 78 -17.28 -4.20 -5.44
CA GLY A 78 -17.16 -2.76 -5.60
C GLY A 78 -16.07 -2.12 -4.74
N ASP A 79 -15.26 -2.92 -4.04
CA ASP A 79 -14.06 -2.40 -3.38
C ASP A 79 -13.03 -1.96 -4.43
N ARG A 80 -12.18 -1.01 -4.05
CA ARG A 80 -11.09 -0.48 -4.86
C ARG A 80 -9.76 -0.89 -4.24
N LEU A 81 -8.85 -1.42 -5.05
CA LEU A 81 -7.48 -1.71 -4.64
C LEU A 81 -6.55 -0.60 -5.11
N TYR A 82 -5.95 0.12 -4.17
CA TYR A 82 -4.91 1.10 -4.46
C TYR A 82 -3.54 0.58 -4.05
N VAL A 83 -2.54 0.80 -4.88
CA VAL A 83 -1.16 0.39 -4.64
C VAL A 83 -0.28 1.62 -4.58
N GLY A 84 0.48 1.75 -3.51
CA GLY A 84 1.40 2.85 -3.24
C GLY A 84 2.86 2.43 -3.41
N GLU A 85 3.55 3.10 -4.32
CA GLU A 85 5.00 2.98 -4.51
C GLU A 85 5.73 4.09 -3.76
N VAL A 86 6.56 3.71 -2.79
CA VAL A 86 7.44 4.64 -2.07
C VAL A 86 8.59 5.06 -2.98
N ASP A 87 8.93 6.35 -2.97
CA ASP A 87 10.03 6.86 -3.79
C ASP A 87 11.38 6.17 -3.49
N LYS A 88 12.22 6.08 -4.54
CA LYS A 88 13.49 5.37 -4.47
C LYS A 88 14.49 6.00 -3.49
N ALA A 89 14.43 7.30 -3.26
CA ALA A 89 15.36 7.99 -2.37
C ALA A 89 15.07 7.59 -0.92
N SER A 90 13.80 7.59 -0.52
CA SER A 90 13.34 7.12 0.78
C SER A 90 13.66 5.65 1.03
N LEU A 91 13.44 4.77 0.04
CA LEU A 91 13.82 3.35 0.13
C LEU A 91 15.33 3.12 0.24
N LYS A 92 16.15 4.01 -0.34
CA LYS A 92 17.61 3.94 -0.26
C LYS A 92 18.11 4.39 1.12
N ALA A 93 17.49 5.42 1.69
CA ALA A 93 17.81 5.92 3.02
C ALA A 93 17.40 4.94 4.12
N ASN A 94 16.24 4.30 3.98
CA ASN A 94 15.74 3.29 4.90
C ASN A 94 15.10 2.12 4.13
N PRO A 95 15.73 0.93 4.08
CA PRO A 95 15.15 -0.25 3.43
C PRO A 95 13.82 -0.72 4.01
N ARG A 96 13.50 -0.34 5.26
CA ARG A 96 12.23 -0.63 5.95
C ARG A 96 11.16 0.44 5.75
N MET A 97 11.40 1.47 4.92
CA MET A 97 10.49 2.60 4.76
C MET A 97 9.05 2.19 4.40
N VAL A 98 8.85 1.11 3.63
CA VAL A 98 7.51 0.59 3.32
C VAL A 98 6.77 0.16 4.59
N SER A 99 7.46 -0.51 5.52
CA SER A 99 6.91 -0.86 6.83
C SER A 99 6.54 0.38 7.63
N ASP A 100 7.46 1.32 7.75
CA ASP A 100 7.30 2.45 8.65
C ASP A 100 6.17 3.38 8.15
N VAL A 101 6.10 3.58 6.84
CA VAL A 101 4.99 4.27 6.16
C VAL A 101 3.66 3.54 6.38
N LEU A 102 3.63 2.22 6.22
CA LEU A 102 2.41 1.43 6.42
C LEU A 102 1.89 1.57 7.85
N ASP A 103 2.78 1.49 8.84
CA ASP A 103 2.43 1.55 10.25
C ASP A 103 1.92 2.95 10.62
N TRP A 104 2.53 4.01 10.06
CA TRP A 104 2.02 5.37 10.17
C TRP A 104 0.64 5.54 9.54
N LEU A 105 0.42 5.01 8.33
CA LEU A 105 -0.89 5.07 7.66
C LEU A 105 -1.98 4.30 8.41
N LYS A 106 -1.65 3.13 8.97
CA LYS A 106 -2.58 2.37 9.83
C LYS A 106 -2.91 3.11 11.13
N PHE A 107 -1.94 3.82 11.69
CA PHE A 107 -2.14 4.63 12.89
C PHE A 107 -3.09 5.81 12.61
N GLN A 108 -2.90 6.52 11.49
CA GLN A 108 -3.75 7.64 11.09
C GLN A 108 -5.14 7.21 10.58
N HIS A 109 -5.19 6.07 9.89
CA HIS A 109 -6.39 5.56 9.22
C HIS A 109 -6.66 4.09 9.61
N PRO A 110 -7.08 3.83 10.86
CA PRO A 110 -7.33 2.49 11.35
C PRO A 110 -8.45 1.80 10.57
N THR A 111 -8.35 0.48 10.45
CA THR A 111 -9.31 -0.35 9.70
C THR A 111 -9.79 -1.52 10.55
N PRO A 112 -10.99 -2.07 10.27
CA PRO A 112 -11.51 -3.21 11.02
C PRO A 112 -10.68 -4.50 10.86
N TYR A 113 -9.92 -4.62 9.77
CA TYR A 113 -9.15 -5.84 9.45
C TYR A 113 -7.66 -5.74 9.81
N ASN A 114 -7.16 -4.58 10.23
CA ASN A 114 -5.84 -4.46 10.85
C ASN A 114 -6.00 -4.49 12.38
N ARG A 115 -5.72 -5.64 13.01
CA ARG A 115 -6.03 -5.89 14.44
C ARG A 115 -4.99 -5.38 15.44
N ASP A 116 -3.85 -4.87 14.95
CA ASP A 116 -2.70 -4.56 15.80
C ASP A 116 -2.74 -3.09 16.26
N LYS A 117 -2.60 -2.86 17.57
CA LYS A 117 -2.25 -1.52 18.10
C LYS A 117 -0.78 -1.27 17.80
N MET A 118 -0.48 -0.27 16.98
CA MET A 118 0.88 0.03 16.53
C MET A 118 1.39 1.33 17.17
N ILE A 119 2.65 1.33 17.58
CA ILE A 119 3.41 2.55 17.84
C ILE A 119 4.05 2.92 16.50
N ALA A 120 3.71 4.09 15.96
CA ALA A 120 4.20 4.55 14.67
C ALA A 120 5.05 5.80 14.82
N THR A 121 6.18 5.84 14.12
CA THR A 121 7.00 7.04 13.97
C THR A 121 6.27 8.04 13.08
N PRO A 122 6.18 9.33 13.46
CA PRO A 122 5.61 10.36 12.59
C PRO A 122 6.40 10.53 11.29
N ILE A 123 5.70 10.35 10.16
CA ILE A 123 6.25 10.51 8.82
C ILE A 123 5.43 11.56 8.06
N ARG A 124 6.10 12.52 7.43
CA ARG A 124 5.45 13.41 6.48
C ARG A 124 5.36 12.71 5.13
N ILE A 125 4.14 12.54 4.63
CA ILE A 125 3.91 11.86 3.36
C ILE A 125 3.31 12.84 2.34
N LEU A 126 3.92 12.91 1.16
CA LEU A 126 3.33 13.53 -0.03
C LEU A 126 2.67 12.44 -0.87
N HIS A 127 1.35 12.54 -1.07
CA HIS A 127 0.58 11.60 -1.87
C HIS A 127 0.40 12.13 -3.30
N THR A 128 0.66 11.29 -4.30
CA THR A 128 0.54 11.64 -5.74
C THR A 128 -0.16 10.53 -6.53
N GLY A 129 -0.60 10.82 -7.75
CA GLY A 129 -1.27 9.84 -8.63
C GLY A 129 -2.75 9.61 -8.27
N TYR A 130 -3.21 8.36 -8.36
CA TYR A 130 -4.57 7.96 -7.99
C TYR A 130 -4.71 7.85 -6.47
N VAL A 131 -4.63 8.98 -5.76
CA VAL A 131 -4.67 9.02 -4.30
C VAL A 131 -6.03 8.50 -3.78
N PRO A 132 -6.05 7.47 -2.90
CA PRO A 132 -7.26 6.99 -2.25
C PRO A 132 -8.01 8.12 -1.55
N ALA A 133 -9.34 8.13 -1.63
CA ALA A 133 -10.16 9.18 -1.01
C ALA A 133 -9.95 9.27 0.52
N CYS A 134 -9.69 8.14 1.19
CA CYS A 134 -9.39 8.11 2.63
C CYS A 134 -8.10 8.84 3.03
N LEU A 135 -7.23 9.18 2.08
CA LEU A 135 -5.97 9.89 2.28
C LEU A 135 -6.01 11.34 1.77
N ARG A 136 -7.11 11.76 1.14
CA ARG A 136 -7.29 13.15 0.79
C ARG A 136 -7.69 13.87 2.06
N GLU A 137 -6.99 14.95 2.39
CA GLU A 137 -7.40 15.82 3.48
C GLU A 137 -8.88 16.16 3.28
N ARG A 138 -9.68 15.98 4.33
CA ARG A 138 -10.99 16.63 4.35
C ARG A 138 -10.66 18.11 4.52
N ASP A 139 -10.73 18.87 3.43
CA ASP A 139 -10.79 20.31 3.49
C ASP A 139 -12.14 20.72 4.12
N GLU A 140 -12.37 20.39 5.39
CA GLU A 140 -13.48 20.85 6.21
C GLU A 140 -13.03 20.89 7.67
N ASP A 141 -12.48 22.04 8.08
CA ASP A 141 -12.98 22.82 9.22
C ASP A 141 -12.09 24.08 9.39
N ASP A 142 -12.35 25.11 8.57
CA ASP A 142 -12.51 26.53 8.95
C ASP A 142 -12.93 27.39 7.72
#